data_AF-A0A5C7UI44-F1
#
_entry.id   AF-A0A5C7UI44-F1
#
_cell.length_a   1.000
_cell.length_b   1.000
_cell.length_c   1.000
_cell.angle_alpha   90.00
_cell.angle_beta   90.00
_cell.angle_gamma   90.00
#
_symmetry.space_group_name_H-M   'P 1'
#
loop_
_entity.id
_entity.type
_entity.pdbx_description
1 polymer ?
#
loop_
_entity_poly.entity_id
_entity_poly.type
_entity_poly.pdbx_seq_one_letter_code
_entity_poly.pdbx_strand_id
1 'polypeptide(L)'
;MSSSPILKNPKVLIRASWLLMALFLSACATMEVGDVQAPPAEQVEKFSNLQYGGRLPKAWQVWRITPQKNKTEYTLVQYEGKTVLHASSDTAASGLVLPLRPRDPEGQLLQWQWKALNYIPGANLHESSRDDAPLRILVAFDGDKSKLPVRDQMVFEMAKIVSGHDLPYASLMYVWAAKSPLETVISSPRTSRIKMIVVNS
;
A
#
# COMPACT_ATOMS: atom_id res chain seq x y z
N MET A 1 64.89 36.20 16.56
CA MET A 1 65.28 37.22 15.55
C MET A 1 65.54 36.49 14.25
N SER A 2 64.98 36.81 13.11
CA SER A 2 64.04 37.85 12.72
C SER A 2 63.36 37.36 11.43
N SER A 3 62.15 37.84 11.23
CA SER A 3 61.20 37.58 10.16
C SER A 3 61.71 37.78 8.72
N SER A 4 61.02 37.09 7.81
CA SER A 4 60.82 37.18 6.34
C SER A 4 60.76 38.63 5.76
N PRO A 5 60.49 38.90 4.45
CA PRO A 5 60.02 38.03 3.33
C PRO A 5 60.60 38.40 1.93
N ILE A 6 60.08 37.79 0.85
CA ILE A 6 59.44 38.48 -0.32
C ILE A 6 59.26 37.50 -1.50
N LEU A 7 58.01 37.44 -1.98
CA LEU A 7 57.54 36.74 -3.19
C LEU A 7 58.21 37.23 -4.47
N LYS A 8 58.47 36.31 -5.42
CA LYS A 8 58.34 36.56 -6.87
C LYS A 8 57.86 35.29 -7.59
N ASN A 9 56.61 35.31 -8.06
CA ASN A 9 56.16 34.61 -9.27
C ASN A 9 56.52 35.50 -10.48
N PRO A 10 56.77 34.99 -11.71
CA PRO A 10 55.62 34.58 -12.54
C PRO A 10 55.88 33.63 -13.75
N LYS A 11 54.77 33.25 -14.40
CA LYS A 11 54.56 32.77 -15.80
C LYS A 11 54.97 31.32 -16.12
N VAL A 12 54.01 30.39 -16.13
CA VAL A 12 53.16 29.99 -17.29
C VAL A 12 53.95 29.22 -18.34
N LEU A 13 53.78 27.90 -18.36
CA LEU A 13 53.82 27.12 -19.59
C LEU A 13 52.64 26.15 -19.62
N ILE A 14 51.64 26.54 -20.41
CA ILE A 14 50.45 25.79 -20.75
C ILE A 14 50.89 24.58 -21.57
N ARG A 15 50.65 23.36 -21.06
CA ARG A 15 50.59 22.16 -21.92
C ARG A 15 49.15 21.72 -22.01
N ALA A 16 48.57 22.00 -23.16
CA ALA A 16 47.30 21.46 -23.60
C ALA A 16 47.37 19.93 -23.60
N SER A 17 46.47 19.28 -22.89
CA SER A 17 46.11 17.88 -23.15
C SER A 17 44.60 17.82 -23.30
N TRP A 18 44.20 17.60 -24.54
CA TRP A 18 42.83 17.46 -24.97
C TRP A 18 42.21 16.17 -24.42
N LEU A 19 40.96 16.29 -23.96
CA LEU A 19 39.87 15.33 -24.05
C LEU A 19 40.18 13.84 -23.79
N LEU A 20 39.70 13.36 -22.64
CA LEU A 20 38.95 12.10 -22.57
C LEU A 20 37.86 12.23 -21.49
N MET A 21 36.76 12.84 -21.92
CA MET A 21 35.46 12.81 -21.25
C MET A 21 34.73 11.58 -21.76
N ALA A 22 34.74 10.47 -21.00
CA ALA A 22 33.72 9.41 -21.04
C ALA A 22 34.09 8.31 -20.03
N LEU A 23 33.36 8.24 -18.93
CA LEU A 23 32.54 7.07 -18.57
C LEU A 23 31.82 7.37 -17.25
N PHE A 24 30.60 7.85 -17.45
CA PHE A 24 29.57 7.99 -16.45
C PHE A 24 29.23 6.63 -15.82
N LEU A 25 29.04 6.66 -14.49
CA LEU A 25 28.00 5.95 -13.75
C LEU A 25 27.81 4.47 -14.10
N SER A 26 28.60 3.60 -13.46
CA SER A 26 28.14 2.25 -13.13
C SER A 26 28.10 2.09 -11.62
N ALA A 27 27.25 2.88 -10.98
CA ALA A 27 26.66 2.50 -9.70
C ALA A 27 25.40 1.73 -10.05
N CYS A 28 25.54 0.42 -10.28
CA CYS A 28 24.42 -0.48 -10.10
C CYS A 28 24.06 -0.38 -8.61
N ALA A 29 23.13 0.52 -8.28
CA ALA A 29 22.26 0.30 -7.16
C ALA A 29 21.48 -0.97 -7.48
N THR A 30 22.06 -2.13 -7.17
CA THR A 30 21.27 -3.31 -6.87
C THR A 30 20.36 -2.87 -5.73
N MET A 31 19.15 -2.46 -6.07
CA MET A 31 18.05 -2.58 -5.13
C MET A 31 18.04 -4.06 -4.78
N GLU A 32 18.52 -4.39 -3.59
CA GLU A 32 18.01 -5.57 -2.91
C GLU A 32 16.51 -5.38 -2.87
N VAL A 33 15.81 -5.94 -3.86
CA VAL A 33 14.47 -6.44 -3.66
C VAL A 33 14.67 -7.54 -2.64
N GLY A 34 14.82 -7.13 -1.37
CA GLY A 34 14.78 -8.06 -0.28
C GLY A 34 13.47 -8.78 -0.45
N ASP A 35 13.54 -10.08 -0.72
CA ASP A 35 12.44 -10.99 -0.50
C ASP A 35 12.02 -10.78 0.95
N VAL A 36 11.11 -9.83 1.17
CA VAL A 36 10.35 -9.76 2.40
C VAL A 36 9.47 -11.00 2.30
N GLN A 37 10.03 -12.13 2.77
CA GLN A 37 9.33 -13.39 2.81
C GLN A 37 8.03 -13.13 3.54
N ALA A 38 6.92 -13.15 2.79
CA ALA A 38 5.59 -13.01 3.35
C ALA A 38 5.44 -14.05 4.48
N PRO A 39 5.12 -13.62 5.71
CA PRO A 39 4.99 -14.55 6.82
C PRO A 39 3.79 -15.48 6.58
N PRO A 40 3.81 -16.70 7.13
CA PRO A 40 2.59 -17.46 7.32
C PRO A 40 1.58 -16.63 8.12
N ALA A 41 0.31 -16.66 7.74
CA ALA A 41 -0.74 -15.85 8.38
C ALA A 41 -0.85 -16.11 9.90
N GLU A 42 -0.56 -17.34 10.32
CA GLU A 42 -0.57 -17.79 11.72
C GLU A 42 0.50 -17.11 12.57
N GLN A 43 1.57 -16.61 11.94
CA GLN A 43 2.69 -15.96 12.61
C GLN A 43 2.52 -14.44 12.69
N VAL A 44 1.40 -13.91 12.19
CA VAL A 44 1.14 -12.47 12.21
C VAL A 44 0.49 -12.10 13.53
N GLU A 45 1.25 -11.39 14.36
CA GLU A 45 0.81 -10.89 15.65
C GLU A 45 -0.48 -10.06 15.53
N LYS A 46 -1.47 -10.36 16.38
CA LYS A 46 -2.71 -9.56 16.46
C LYS A 46 -2.39 -8.19 17.04
N PHE A 47 -3.02 -7.14 16.52
CA PHE A 47 -2.85 -5.77 17.06
C PHE A 47 -3.19 -5.67 18.56
N SER A 48 -4.11 -6.50 19.06
CA SER A 48 -4.50 -6.58 20.47
C SER A 48 -3.40 -7.04 21.42
N ASN A 49 -2.37 -7.71 20.90
CA ASN A 49 -1.23 -8.18 21.69
C ASN A 49 -0.08 -7.17 21.70
N LEU A 50 -0.18 -6.11 20.89
CA LEU A 50 0.86 -5.10 20.77
C LEU A 50 0.72 -4.04 21.86
N GLN A 51 1.81 -3.31 22.09
CA GLN A 51 1.86 -2.22 23.04
C GLN A 51 1.26 -0.93 22.43
N TYR A 52 0.53 -0.18 23.26
CA TYR A 52 0.12 1.20 22.98
C TYR A 52 1.31 2.06 22.52
N GLY A 53 1.13 2.83 21.45
CA GLY A 53 2.19 3.68 20.88
C GLY A 53 3.36 2.90 20.28
N GLY A 54 3.29 1.56 20.28
CA GLY A 54 4.30 0.70 19.69
C GLY A 54 4.36 0.79 18.17
N ARG A 55 5.34 0.11 17.58
CA ARG A 55 5.47 0.02 16.12
C ARG A 55 4.56 -1.09 15.59
N LEU A 56 4.02 -0.89 14.39
CA LEU A 56 3.36 -1.97 13.66
C LEU A 56 4.37 -3.09 13.33
N PRO A 57 3.93 -4.36 13.29
CA PRO A 57 4.79 -5.45 12.85
C PRO A 57 5.31 -5.17 11.44
N LYS A 58 6.60 -5.49 11.18
CA LYS A 58 7.26 -5.20 9.90
C LYS A 58 6.57 -5.83 8.68
N ALA A 59 5.77 -6.87 8.89
CA ALA A 59 4.99 -7.53 7.85
C ALA A 59 3.88 -6.63 7.27
N TRP A 60 3.39 -5.64 8.02
CA TRP A 60 2.37 -4.71 7.55
C TRP A 60 2.98 -3.53 6.82
N GLN A 61 2.41 -3.21 5.66
CA GLN A 61 2.90 -2.17 4.76
C GLN A 61 1.79 -1.20 4.40
N VAL A 62 2.09 0.09 4.36
CA VAL A 62 1.14 1.09 3.86
C VAL A 62 1.17 1.03 2.33
N TRP A 63 0.07 0.63 1.74
CA TRP A 63 -0.14 0.56 0.31
C TRP A 63 -0.97 1.76 -0.17
N ARG A 64 -0.53 2.45 -1.22
CA ARG A 64 -1.27 3.59 -1.78
C ARG A 64 -1.91 3.20 -3.09
N ILE A 65 -3.13 3.69 -3.34
CA ILE A 65 -3.81 3.45 -4.62
C ILE A 65 -3.13 4.24 -5.74
N THR A 66 -2.68 5.47 -5.47
CA THR A 66 -1.80 6.22 -6.38
C THR A 66 -0.73 6.98 -5.59
N PRO A 67 0.43 7.29 -6.20
CA PRO A 67 1.52 7.98 -5.52
C PRO A 67 1.14 9.36 -4.93
N GLN A 68 0.19 10.06 -5.55
CA GLN A 68 -0.21 11.43 -5.21
C GLN A 68 -1.22 11.51 -4.05
N LYS A 69 -1.79 10.38 -3.61
CA LYS A 69 -2.82 10.38 -2.58
C LYS A 69 -2.20 10.42 -1.18
N ASN A 70 -2.88 11.12 -0.28
CA ASN A 70 -2.57 11.10 1.16
C ASN A 70 -2.62 9.67 1.69
N LYS A 71 -1.84 9.41 2.74
CA LYS A 71 -1.86 8.15 3.47
C LYS A 71 -2.80 8.25 4.66
N THR A 72 -3.54 7.18 4.90
CA THR A 72 -4.19 6.91 6.17
C THR A 72 -3.11 6.69 7.22
N GLU A 73 -3.23 7.37 8.36
CA GLU A 73 -2.33 7.20 9.48
C GLU A 73 -2.82 6.04 10.35
N TYR A 74 -1.93 5.08 10.56
CA TYR A 74 -2.20 3.89 11.36
C TYR A 74 -1.40 3.95 12.65
N THR A 75 -2.08 3.96 13.79
CA THR A 75 -1.46 4.02 15.12
C THR A 75 -2.05 2.95 16.04
N LEU A 76 -1.26 2.50 17.02
CA LEU A 76 -1.73 1.59 18.06
C LEU A 76 -2.20 2.41 19.27
N VAL A 77 -3.50 2.36 19.55
CA VAL A 77 -4.13 3.12 20.64
C VAL A 77 -4.81 2.18 21.63
N GLN A 78 -5.09 2.66 22.85
CA GLN A 78 -5.93 1.93 23.80
C GLN A 78 -7.41 2.24 23.54
N TYR A 79 -8.22 1.19 23.47
CA TYR A 79 -9.68 1.29 23.39
C TYR A 79 -10.31 0.18 24.23
N GLU A 80 -11.15 0.54 25.20
CA GLU A 80 -11.84 -0.40 26.11
C GLU A 80 -10.89 -1.45 26.74
N GLY A 81 -9.70 -1.01 27.16
CA GLY A 81 -8.71 -1.87 27.82
C GLY A 81 -7.93 -2.81 26.90
N LYS A 82 -8.07 -2.68 25.57
CA LYS A 82 -7.30 -3.42 24.57
C LYS A 82 -6.57 -2.48 23.63
N THR A 83 -5.38 -2.88 23.19
CA THR A 83 -4.70 -2.19 22.10
C THR A 83 -5.43 -2.46 20.79
N VAL A 84 -5.68 -1.43 19.99
CA VAL A 84 -6.36 -1.53 18.69
C VAL A 84 -5.60 -0.76 17.62
N LEU A 85 -5.80 -1.16 16.37
CA LEU A 85 -5.35 -0.38 15.22
C LEU A 85 -6.34 0.77 14.99
N HIS A 86 -5.89 2.01 15.19
CA HIS A 86 -6.62 3.21 14.82
C HIS A 86 -6.18 3.68 13.45
N ALA A 87 -7.15 3.95 12.57
CA ALA A 87 -6.93 4.44 11.22
C ALA A 87 -7.53 5.85 11.09
N SER A 88 -6.68 6.85 10.93
CA SER A 88 -7.09 8.24 10.67
C SER A 88 -6.90 8.55 9.19
N SER A 89 -8.00 8.87 8.50
CA SER A 89 -8.00 9.11 7.05
C SER A 89 -8.58 10.49 6.78
N ASP A 90 -7.79 11.35 6.12
CA ASP A 90 -8.27 12.61 5.56
C ASP A 90 -7.92 12.66 4.07
N THR A 91 -8.96 12.63 3.23
CA THR A 91 -8.86 12.65 1.77
C THR A 91 -7.79 11.68 1.22
N ALA A 92 -7.61 10.55 1.92
CA ALA A 92 -6.59 9.55 1.64
C ALA A 92 -7.17 8.37 0.85
N ALA A 93 -6.30 7.72 0.08
CA ALA A 93 -6.63 6.54 -0.70
C ALA A 93 -5.49 5.53 -0.58
N SER A 94 -5.43 4.90 0.60
CA SER A 94 -4.41 3.93 0.98
C SER A 94 -5.01 2.84 1.86
N GLY A 95 -4.30 1.72 1.99
CA GLY A 95 -4.62 0.65 2.93
C GLY A 95 -3.38 0.21 3.71
N LEU A 96 -3.62 -0.49 4.82
CA LEU A 96 -2.61 -1.27 5.51
C LEU A 96 -2.69 -2.71 5.00
N VAL A 97 -1.65 -3.18 4.33
CA VAL A 97 -1.62 -4.45 3.61
C VAL A 97 -0.64 -5.40 4.28
N LEU A 98 -1.03 -6.66 4.37
CA LEU A 98 -0.21 -7.77 4.81
C LEU A 98 0.01 -8.71 3.61
N PRO A 99 1.19 -8.70 2.98
CA PRO A 99 1.52 -9.70 1.97
C PRO A 99 1.54 -11.08 2.61
N LEU A 100 0.78 -12.01 2.04
CA LEU A 100 0.73 -13.41 2.47
C LEU A 100 1.20 -14.30 1.32
N ARG A 101 1.78 -15.46 1.66
CA ARG A 101 2.05 -16.49 0.66
C ARG A 101 0.71 -17.06 0.17
N PRO A 102 0.50 -17.17 -1.15
CA PRO A 102 -0.70 -17.82 -1.70
C PRO A 102 -0.87 -19.23 -1.13
N ARG A 103 -2.11 -19.57 -0.78
CA ARG A 103 -2.51 -20.86 -0.19
C ARG A 103 -3.93 -21.19 -0.63
N ASP A 104 -4.29 -22.46 -0.50
CA ASP A 104 -5.67 -22.90 -0.75
C ASP A 104 -6.64 -22.14 0.19
N PRO A 105 -7.67 -21.47 -0.36
CA PRO A 105 -8.67 -20.80 0.46
C PRO A 105 -9.58 -21.78 1.23
N GLU A 106 -9.62 -23.06 0.88
CA GLU A 106 -10.44 -24.04 1.60
C GLU A 106 -9.98 -24.19 3.06
N GLY A 107 -10.94 -24.15 3.99
CA GLY A 107 -10.69 -24.26 5.44
C GLY A 107 -10.06 -23.02 6.09
N GLN A 108 -9.91 -21.91 5.36
CA GLN A 108 -9.37 -20.67 5.92
C GLN A 108 -10.43 -19.85 6.66
N LEU A 109 -10.08 -19.35 7.84
CA LEU A 109 -10.95 -18.50 8.66
C LEU A 109 -10.35 -17.11 8.84
N LEU A 110 -11.13 -16.09 8.51
CA LEU A 110 -10.81 -14.69 8.77
C LEU A 110 -11.75 -14.17 9.86
N GLN A 111 -11.18 -13.70 10.97
CA GLN A 111 -11.91 -13.13 12.10
C GLN A 111 -11.35 -11.74 12.42
N TRP A 112 -12.23 -10.77 12.59
CA TRP A 112 -11.86 -9.41 12.96
C TRP A 112 -12.94 -8.79 13.85
N GLN A 113 -12.56 -7.69 14.50
CA GLN A 113 -13.47 -6.78 15.15
C GLN A 113 -13.10 -5.38 14.70
N TRP A 114 -14.10 -4.53 14.50
CA TRP A 114 -13.89 -3.18 14.03
C TRP A 114 -14.89 -2.22 14.69
N LYS A 115 -14.64 -0.93 14.57
CA LYS A 115 -15.53 0.10 15.08
C LYS A 115 -15.45 1.34 14.21
N ALA A 116 -16.60 1.82 13.76
CA ALA A 116 -16.81 3.16 13.25
C ALA A 116 -17.98 3.78 14.01
N LEU A 117 -17.99 5.11 14.14
CA LEU A 117 -19.07 5.83 14.83
C LEU A 117 -20.17 6.26 13.87
N ASN A 118 -19.81 6.57 12.63
CA ASN A 118 -20.71 7.12 11.64
C ASN A 118 -20.40 6.54 10.26
N TYR A 119 -21.41 6.57 9.39
CA TYR A 119 -21.24 6.35 7.96
C TYR A 119 -20.65 7.60 7.29
N ILE A 120 -20.16 7.41 6.06
CA ILE A 120 -19.78 8.51 5.19
C ILE A 120 -21.06 9.06 4.53
N PRO A 121 -21.43 10.34 4.77
CA PRO A 121 -22.63 10.93 4.19
C PRO A 121 -22.60 10.86 2.66
N GLY A 122 -23.72 10.44 2.06
CA GLY A 122 -23.86 10.36 0.61
C GLY A 122 -23.15 9.17 -0.06
N ALA A 123 -22.42 8.34 0.68
CA ALA A 123 -21.79 7.14 0.13
C ALA A 123 -22.83 6.18 -0.47
N ASN A 124 -22.50 5.62 -1.63
CA ASN A 124 -23.27 4.61 -2.34
C ASN A 124 -22.34 3.66 -3.09
N LEU A 125 -22.28 2.40 -2.65
CA LEU A 125 -21.42 1.37 -3.21
C LEU A 125 -21.77 0.98 -4.66
N HIS A 126 -22.97 1.31 -5.12
CA HIS A 126 -23.42 1.04 -6.50
C HIS A 126 -22.95 2.10 -7.50
N GLU A 127 -22.35 3.20 -7.04
CA GLU A 127 -21.94 4.33 -7.89
C GLU A 127 -20.44 4.61 -7.75
N SER A 128 -19.69 4.51 -8.85
CA SER A 128 -18.23 4.65 -8.80
C SER A 128 -17.74 5.99 -8.26
N SER A 129 -18.49 7.09 -8.40
CA SER A 129 -18.11 8.39 -7.82
C SER A 129 -18.37 8.49 -6.32
N ARG A 130 -19.19 7.61 -5.75
CA ARG A 130 -19.64 7.63 -4.35
C ARG A 130 -19.39 6.32 -3.60
N ASP A 131 -18.66 5.39 -4.21
CA ASP A 131 -18.24 4.12 -3.63
C ASP A 131 -17.25 4.37 -2.50
N ASP A 132 -17.79 4.58 -1.30
CA ASP A 132 -17.03 4.77 -0.07
C ASP A 132 -17.64 4.06 1.14
N ALA A 133 -16.80 3.76 2.13
CA ALA A 133 -17.20 3.13 3.39
C ALA A 133 -16.22 3.52 4.52
N PRO A 134 -16.68 3.71 5.76
CA PRO A 134 -15.81 4.08 6.87
C PRO A 134 -14.76 3.00 7.17
N LEU A 135 -15.10 1.73 6.94
CA LEU A 135 -14.21 0.59 7.15
C LEU A 135 -14.37 -0.45 6.04
N ARG A 136 -13.23 -1.00 5.61
CA ARG A 136 -13.13 -2.03 4.58
C ARG A 136 -12.03 -3.03 4.94
N ILE A 137 -12.32 -4.32 4.79
CA ILE A 137 -11.31 -5.39 4.82
C ILE A 137 -11.24 -6.00 3.42
N LEU A 138 -10.06 -5.96 2.80
CA LEU A 138 -9.85 -6.55 1.48
C LEU A 138 -9.07 -7.86 1.62
N VAL A 139 -9.58 -8.90 0.97
CA VAL A 139 -8.90 -10.17 0.75
C VAL A 139 -8.57 -10.26 -0.73
N ALA A 140 -7.28 -10.32 -1.02
CA ALA A 140 -6.76 -10.43 -2.38
C ALA A 140 -6.55 -11.90 -2.76
N PHE A 141 -6.95 -12.26 -3.98
CA PHE A 141 -6.75 -13.57 -4.56
C PHE A 141 -5.81 -13.44 -5.75
N ASP A 142 -4.82 -14.32 -5.79
CA ASP A 142 -3.95 -14.47 -6.96
C ASP A 142 -4.61 -15.37 -8.01
N GLY A 143 -4.12 -15.29 -9.24
CA GLY A 143 -4.67 -16.06 -10.35
C GLY A 143 -4.11 -15.65 -11.70
N ASP A 144 -4.38 -16.50 -12.68
CA ASP A 144 -3.87 -16.34 -14.03
C ASP A 144 -4.63 -15.25 -14.79
N LYS A 145 -4.08 -14.04 -14.80
CA LYS A 145 -4.64 -12.88 -15.50
C LYS A 145 -4.72 -13.07 -17.02
N SER A 146 -3.90 -13.92 -17.63
CA SER A 146 -3.95 -14.18 -19.08
C SER A 146 -5.25 -14.86 -19.53
N LYS A 147 -5.94 -15.53 -18.60
CA LYS A 147 -7.23 -16.19 -18.83
C LYS A 147 -8.42 -15.24 -18.71
N LEU A 148 -8.20 -13.98 -18.35
CA LEU A 148 -9.28 -13.00 -18.25
C LEU A 148 -9.72 -12.50 -19.62
N PRO A 149 -10.95 -11.99 -19.77
CA PRO A 149 -11.35 -11.23 -20.94
C PRO A 149 -10.38 -10.06 -21.20
N VAL A 150 -10.11 -9.76 -22.48
CA VAL A 150 -9.16 -8.70 -22.88
C VAL A 150 -9.44 -7.35 -22.20
N ARG A 151 -10.72 -7.02 -22.00
CA ARG A 151 -11.13 -5.80 -21.28
C ARG A 151 -10.57 -5.75 -19.86
N ASP A 152 -10.68 -6.85 -19.11
CA ASP A 152 -10.19 -6.92 -17.75
C ASP A 152 -8.66 -6.89 -17.72
N GLN A 153 -7.99 -7.57 -18.66
CA GLN A 153 -6.53 -7.49 -18.82
C GLN A 153 -6.07 -6.04 -19.04
N MET A 154 -6.74 -5.28 -19.91
CA MET A 154 -6.42 -3.87 -20.14
C MET A 154 -6.64 -3.00 -18.90
N VAL A 155 -7.66 -3.29 -18.08
CA VAL A 155 -7.88 -2.62 -16.80
C VAL A 155 -6.71 -2.88 -15.84
N PHE A 156 -6.20 -4.11 -15.78
CA PHE A 156 -5.02 -4.45 -14.97
C PHE A 156 -3.78 -3.66 -15.39
N GLU A 157 -3.49 -3.61 -16.69
CA GLU A 157 -2.32 -2.86 -17.22
C GLU A 157 -2.43 -1.36 -16.92
N MET A 158 -3.59 -0.76 -17.18
CA MET A 158 -3.83 0.66 -16.87
C MET A 158 -3.71 0.94 -15.37
N ALA A 159 -4.27 0.07 -14.53
CA ALA A 159 -4.16 0.22 -13.08
C ALA A 159 -2.72 0.10 -12.60
N LYS A 160 -1.91 -0.79 -13.19
CA LYS A 160 -0.49 -0.91 -12.88
C LYS A 160 0.29 0.35 -13.22
N ILE A 161 0.03 0.95 -14.39
CA ILE A 161 0.66 2.21 -14.79
C ILE A 161 0.33 3.34 -13.82
N VAL A 162 -0.95 3.45 -13.42
CA VAL A 162 -1.43 4.54 -12.55
C VAL A 162 -1.01 4.36 -11.09
N SER A 163 -1.09 3.13 -10.57
CA SER A 163 -0.80 2.83 -9.16
C SER A 163 0.66 2.52 -8.88
N GLY A 164 1.41 2.06 -9.89
CA GLY A 164 2.75 1.48 -9.72
C GLY A 164 2.74 0.05 -9.16
N HIS A 165 1.57 -0.56 -9.02
CA HIS A 165 1.41 -1.87 -8.38
C HIS A 165 0.59 -2.84 -9.24
N ASP A 166 0.98 -4.11 -9.24
CA ASP A 166 0.13 -5.16 -9.79
C ASP A 166 -1.12 -5.34 -8.92
N LEU A 167 -2.30 -5.13 -9.50
CA LEU A 167 -3.54 -5.42 -8.80
C LEU A 167 -3.73 -6.94 -8.65
N PRO A 168 -4.42 -7.41 -7.60
CA PRO A 168 -4.74 -8.83 -7.44
C PRO A 168 -5.74 -9.31 -8.50
N TYR A 169 -5.67 -10.60 -8.87
CA TYR A 169 -6.54 -11.21 -9.88
C TYR A 169 -8.04 -11.07 -9.55
N ALA A 170 -8.39 -11.19 -8.26
CA ALA A 170 -9.71 -10.86 -7.74
C ALA A 170 -9.60 -10.36 -6.30
N SER A 171 -10.59 -9.62 -5.82
CA SER A 171 -10.68 -9.23 -4.42
C SER A 171 -12.09 -9.44 -3.87
N LEU A 172 -12.15 -9.90 -2.63
CA LEU A 172 -13.34 -9.84 -1.80
C LEU A 172 -13.17 -8.72 -0.79
N MET A 173 -14.18 -7.88 -0.64
CA MET A 173 -14.14 -6.72 0.25
C MET A 173 -15.30 -6.79 1.24
N TYR A 174 -15.01 -6.87 2.53
CA TYR A 174 -16.03 -6.76 3.57
C TYR A 174 -16.20 -5.28 3.94
N VAL A 175 -17.42 -4.77 3.86
CA VAL A 175 -17.70 -3.32 3.94
C VAL A 175 -18.75 -3.00 5.00
N TRP A 176 -18.58 -1.84 5.64
CA TRP A 176 -19.61 -1.21 6.45
C TRP A 176 -20.41 -0.25 5.57
N ALA A 177 -21.69 -0.54 5.29
CA ALA A 177 -22.48 0.20 4.31
C ALA A 177 -23.87 0.57 4.83
N ALA A 178 -24.21 1.86 4.82
CA ALA A 178 -25.47 2.36 5.40
C ALA A 178 -26.74 2.01 4.59
N LYS A 179 -26.61 1.87 3.27
CA LYS A 179 -27.73 1.82 2.32
C LYS A 179 -27.97 0.44 1.70
N SER A 180 -27.36 -0.59 2.27
CA SER A 180 -27.42 -1.94 1.73
C SER A 180 -27.65 -2.92 2.89
N PRO A 181 -28.54 -3.92 2.74
CA PRO A 181 -28.74 -4.94 3.75
C PRO A 181 -27.46 -5.73 4.05
N LEU A 182 -27.34 -6.24 5.28
CA LEU A 182 -26.30 -7.21 5.63
C LEU A 182 -26.29 -8.39 4.66
N GLU A 183 -25.11 -8.96 4.44
CA GLU A 183 -24.81 -10.10 3.57
C GLU A 183 -25.04 -9.86 2.07
N THR A 184 -25.45 -8.65 1.68
CA THR A 184 -25.58 -8.29 0.26
C THR A 184 -24.22 -8.36 -0.42
N VAL A 185 -24.17 -9.09 -1.56
CA VAL A 185 -23.01 -9.14 -2.44
C VAL A 185 -23.16 -8.13 -3.57
N ILE A 186 -22.30 -7.12 -3.59
CA ILE A 186 -22.30 -6.03 -4.58
C ILE A 186 -21.07 -6.19 -5.48
N SER A 187 -21.26 -6.07 -6.80
CA SER A 187 -20.12 -5.98 -7.73
C SER A 187 -19.61 -4.55 -7.75
N SER A 188 -18.29 -4.35 -7.68
CA SER A 188 -17.74 -3.00 -7.78
C SER A 188 -18.13 -2.36 -9.12
N PRO A 189 -18.57 -1.09 -9.12
CA PRO A 189 -18.90 -0.37 -10.36
C PRO A 189 -17.65 -0.05 -11.21
N ARG A 190 -16.43 -0.24 -10.67
CA ARG A 190 -15.18 0.02 -11.39
C ARG A 190 -14.63 -1.21 -12.12
N THR A 191 -14.88 -2.41 -11.58
CA THR A 191 -14.33 -3.66 -12.11
C THR A 191 -15.14 -4.86 -11.68
N SER A 192 -15.28 -5.84 -12.58
CA SER A 192 -15.92 -7.13 -12.32
C SER A 192 -15.15 -7.97 -11.28
N ARG A 193 -13.87 -7.66 -11.06
CA ARG A 193 -12.92 -8.43 -10.25
C ARG A 193 -13.05 -8.21 -8.74
N ILE A 194 -13.82 -7.20 -8.33
CA ILE A 194 -14.05 -6.88 -6.92
C ILE A 194 -15.50 -7.19 -6.57
N LYS A 195 -15.68 -8.03 -5.55
CA LYS A 195 -16.97 -8.26 -4.91
C LYS A 195 -16.94 -7.67 -3.50
N MET A 196 -18.00 -6.98 -3.12
CA MET A 196 -18.17 -6.38 -1.81
C MET A 196 -19.27 -7.14 -1.06
N ILE A 197 -19.02 -7.53 0.18
CA ILE A 197 -20.00 -8.14 1.09
C ILE A 197 -20.29 -7.15 2.21
N VAL A 198 -21.54 -6.78 2.39
CA VAL A 198 -21.96 -5.92 3.49
C VAL A 198 -21.97 -6.74 4.79
N VAL A 199 -21.13 -6.38 5.75
CA VAL A 199 -21.01 -7.11 7.04
C VAL A 199 -21.41 -6.26 8.24
N ASN A 200 -21.62 -4.96 8.01
CA ASN A 200 -22.20 -4.04 8.97
C ASN A 200 -23.04 -3.03 8.20
N SER A 201 -24.23 -2.71 8.71
CA SER A 201 -25.15 -1.76 8.10
C SER A 201 -25.55 -0.68 9.05
#